data_AF-A0A8H7BQB9-F1
#
_entry.id   AF-A0A8H7BQB9-F1
#
_cell.length_a   1.000
_cell.length_b   1.000
_cell.length_c   1.000
_cell.angle_alpha   90.00
_cell.angle_beta   90.00
_cell.angle_gamma   90.00
#
_symmetry.space_group_name_H-M   'P 1'
#
loop_
_entity.id
_entity.type
_entity.pdbx_description
1 polymer ?
#
loop_
_entity_poly.entity_id
_entity_poly.type
_entity_poly.pdbx_seq_one_letter_code
_entity_poly.pdbx_strand_id
1 'polypeptide(L)'
;MNFHPRYLSDDVNTAARILHNGYNLSMHGVGGRLHIEVMRDISKYLEKAPKLLVYFYVGNDYTLRAVGHLTFELRNKGMSYLTSRKDWSDLFDCVIVCARKPDFYRSHRPFRRIKKPTWSVVDKFEPGEVYQGGNLADFSRLTGWCGQKVIYFGDHIFSDLIDPSIQQGWRTGCIIHELAKEIETRSTSSYRHTLSWLIRLERLLNEAQSQRQEYRTPDLDNLIEQWRDERRRVRLELKTVFNKSFGSVFRTYHNPTFFANKIRKFADIYMSNVVNLDHIPLDYVFYPNRTYLPHERLVETLIDTGKLGEYLHI
;
A
#
# COMPACT_ATOMS: atom_id res chain seq x y z
N MET A 1 34.77 9.31 -9.30
CA MET A 1 34.20 10.65 -9.06
C MET A 1 33.90 10.78 -7.58
N ASN A 2 34.44 11.80 -6.92
CA ASN A 2 34.14 12.07 -5.51
C ASN A 2 32.99 13.09 -5.47
N PHE A 3 31.85 12.73 -4.91
CA PHE A 3 30.71 13.64 -4.69
C PHE A 3 30.18 13.42 -3.28
N HIS A 4 29.60 14.47 -2.69
CA HIS A 4 28.95 14.35 -1.38
C HIS A 4 27.56 13.72 -1.55
N PRO A 5 27.26 12.56 -0.93
CA PRO A 5 26.00 11.84 -1.17
C PRO A 5 24.74 12.66 -0.90
N ARG A 6 24.80 13.59 0.06
CA ARG A 6 23.67 14.48 0.36
C ARG A 6 23.36 15.46 -0.78
N TYR A 7 24.38 16.02 -1.43
CA TYR A 7 24.16 16.93 -2.55
C TYR A 7 23.54 16.19 -3.73
N LEU A 8 24.03 14.98 -4.03
CA LEU A 8 23.41 14.15 -5.06
C LEU A 8 21.93 13.85 -4.73
N SER A 9 21.64 13.48 -3.48
CA SER A 9 20.26 13.23 -3.04
C SER A 9 19.37 14.47 -3.18
N ASP A 10 19.84 15.63 -2.74
CA ASP A 10 19.08 16.88 -2.79
C ASP A 10 18.82 17.32 -4.24
N ASP A 11 19.82 17.21 -5.12
CA ASP A 11 19.70 17.53 -6.53
C ASP A 11 18.76 16.56 -7.28
N VAL A 12 18.84 15.26 -7.01
CA VAL A 12 17.93 14.25 -7.58
C VAL A 12 16.48 14.51 -7.14
N ASN A 13 16.27 14.81 -5.86
CA ASN A 13 14.93 15.14 -5.35
C ASN A 13 14.39 16.43 -5.98
N THR A 14 15.25 17.43 -6.17
CA THR A 14 14.88 18.69 -6.82
C THR A 14 14.53 18.48 -8.27
N ALA A 15 15.34 17.70 -9.01
CA ALA A 15 15.05 17.34 -10.40
C ALA A 15 13.72 16.59 -10.53
N ALA A 16 13.44 15.62 -9.66
CA ALA A 16 12.16 14.91 -9.63
C ALA A 16 10.99 15.87 -9.40
N ARG A 17 11.10 16.81 -8.45
CA ARG A 17 10.08 17.84 -8.21
C ARG A 17 9.84 18.73 -9.42
N ILE A 18 10.90 19.17 -10.11
CA ILE A 18 10.79 19.98 -11.33
C ILE A 18 10.10 19.19 -12.45
N LEU A 19 10.39 17.90 -12.60
CA LEU A 19 9.76 17.05 -13.61
C LEU A 19 8.24 16.90 -13.40
N HIS A 20 7.80 16.82 -12.14
CA HIS A 20 6.38 16.71 -11.79
C HIS A 20 5.64 18.05 -11.75
N ASN A 21 6.27 19.11 -11.27
CA ASN A 21 5.59 20.40 -10.99
C ASN A 21 5.94 21.50 -12.00
N GLY A 22 7.01 21.35 -12.79
CA GLY A 22 7.56 22.42 -13.62
C GLY A 22 8.47 23.38 -12.84
N TYR A 23 9.08 24.33 -13.54
CA TYR A 23 9.93 25.37 -12.95
C TYR A 23 9.14 26.44 -12.19
N ASN A 24 7.88 26.66 -12.58
CA ASN A 24 6.99 27.59 -11.92
C ASN A 24 6.04 26.79 -11.03
N LEU A 25 5.99 27.12 -9.74
CA LEU A 25 4.96 26.69 -8.79
C LEU A 25 3.56 27.23 -9.14
N SER A 26 3.26 27.46 -10.43
CA SER A 26 2.02 28.07 -10.86
C SER A 26 0.87 27.11 -10.63
N MET A 27 0.11 27.51 -9.63
CA MET A 27 -1.09 26.89 -9.07
C MET A 27 -2.23 26.65 -10.08
N HIS A 28 -2.02 26.90 -11.38
CA HIS A 28 -3.08 26.96 -12.41
C HIS A 28 -2.61 26.48 -13.81
N GLY A 29 -1.61 25.62 -13.91
CA GLY A 29 -1.15 25.14 -15.22
C GLY A 29 -0.70 23.70 -15.22
N VAL A 30 -1.02 23.01 -16.32
CA VAL A 30 -0.44 21.76 -16.85
C VAL A 30 0.84 21.41 -16.09
N GLY A 31 0.85 20.30 -15.35
CA GLY A 31 2.01 19.95 -14.52
C GLY A 31 3.32 19.83 -15.31
N GLY A 32 4.41 19.47 -14.64
CA GLY A 32 5.74 19.47 -15.22
C GLY A 32 5.90 18.60 -16.48
N ARG A 33 7.10 18.63 -17.07
CA ARG A 33 7.40 17.98 -18.36
C ARG A 33 6.95 16.51 -18.42
N LEU A 34 7.01 15.78 -17.30
CA LEU A 34 6.51 14.41 -17.21
C LEU A 34 5.00 14.34 -17.49
N HIS A 35 4.20 15.20 -16.87
CA HIS A 35 2.75 15.20 -17.07
C HIS A 35 2.39 15.56 -18.51
N ILE A 36 3.12 16.49 -19.13
CA ILE A 36 2.94 16.85 -20.55
C ILE A 36 3.16 15.63 -21.44
N GLU A 37 4.23 14.86 -21.22
CA GLU A 37 4.55 13.69 -22.03
C GLU A 37 3.54 12.55 -21.83
N VAL A 38 3.16 12.27 -20.57
CA VAL A 38 2.08 11.30 -20.26
C VAL A 38 0.77 11.72 -20.91
N MET A 39 0.46 13.01 -20.95
CA MET A 39 -0.73 13.49 -21.64
C MET A 39 -0.64 13.37 -23.15
N ARG A 40 0.54 13.40 -23.78
CA ARG A 40 0.64 13.23 -25.25
C ARG A 40 0.17 11.85 -25.69
N ASP A 41 0.58 10.82 -24.97
CA ASP A 41 0.16 9.44 -25.21
C ASP A 41 -0.16 8.72 -23.90
N ILE A 42 -1.38 8.93 -23.42
CA ILE A 42 -1.81 8.34 -22.15
C ILE A 42 -2.01 6.83 -22.23
N SER A 43 -2.25 6.30 -23.44
CA SER A 43 -2.51 4.88 -23.66
C SER A 43 -1.29 4.00 -23.41
N LYS A 44 -0.09 4.58 -23.57
CA LYS A 44 1.19 3.94 -23.25
C LYS A 44 1.42 3.75 -21.75
N TYR A 45 0.85 4.63 -20.92
CA TYR A 45 1.13 4.69 -19.48
C TYR A 45 -0.02 4.22 -18.60
N LEU A 46 -1.23 4.16 -19.16
CA LEU A 46 -2.44 3.85 -18.42
C LEU A 46 -3.23 2.78 -19.16
N GLU A 47 -3.57 1.73 -18.44
CA GLU A 47 -4.49 0.71 -18.94
C GLU A 47 -5.94 1.14 -18.68
N LYS A 48 -6.85 0.78 -19.57
CA LYS A 48 -8.28 1.02 -19.32
C LYS A 48 -8.76 0.14 -18.19
N ALA A 49 -9.61 0.68 -17.33
CA ALA A 49 -10.14 -0.03 -16.18
C ALA A 49 -11.67 0.09 -16.15
N PRO A 50 -12.39 -0.51 -17.11
CA PRO A 50 -13.85 -0.37 -17.22
C PRO A 50 -14.57 -0.87 -15.97
N LYS A 51 -13.99 -1.86 -15.27
CA LYS A 51 -14.53 -2.37 -14.00
C LYS A 51 -14.56 -1.33 -12.87
N LEU A 52 -13.68 -0.32 -12.89
CA LEU A 52 -13.74 0.77 -11.89
C LEU A 52 -15.08 1.53 -11.96
N LEU A 53 -15.71 1.59 -13.13
CA LEU A 53 -17.05 2.19 -13.24
C LEU A 53 -18.07 1.44 -12.39
N VAL A 54 -18.00 0.11 -12.32
CA VAL A 54 -18.92 -0.69 -11.50
C VAL A 54 -18.83 -0.24 -10.04
N TYR A 55 -17.63 0.00 -9.51
CA TYR A 55 -17.46 0.51 -8.14
C TYR A 55 -18.03 1.90 -7.95
N PHE A 56 -17.84 2.79 -8.92
CA PHE A 56 -18.39 4.15 -8.81
C PHE A 56 -19.92 4.14 -8.88
N TYR A 57 -20.51 3.25 -9.67
CA TYR A 57 -21.96 3.10 -9.78
C TYR A 57 -22.59 2.37 -8.59
N VAL A 58 -21.99 1.28 -8.12
CA VAL A 58 -22.39 0.57 -6.89
C VAL A 58 -22.21 1.48 -5.69
N GLY A 59 -21.20 2.34 -5.73
CA GLY A 59 -20.97 3.40 -4.76
C GLY A 59 -21.98 4.53 -4.80
N ASN A 60 -22.98 4.59 -5.70
CA ASN A 60 -24.00 5.65 -5.70
C ASN A 60 -24.88 5.64 -4.43
N ASP A 61 -24.97 4.51 -3.73
CA ASP A 61 -25.61 4.43 -2.41
C ASP A 61 -24.72 5.03 -1.30
N TYR A 62 -23.47 5.37 -1.63
CA TYR A 62 -22.48 5.98 -0.76
C TYR A 62 -22.00 7.32 -1.33
N THR A 63 -21.40 8.14 -0.48
CA THR A 63 -20.80 9.39 -0.95
C THR A 63 -19.36 9.12 -1.40
N LEU A 64 -19.04 9.38 -2.67
CA LEU A 64 -17.72 9.15 -3.27
C LEU A 64 -16.97 10.47 -3.47
N ARG A 65 -15.72 10.52 -3.02
CA ARG A 65 -14.88 11.73 -3.11
C ARG A 65 -13.50 11.37 -3.61
N ALA A 66 -13.04 12.08 -4.64
CA ALA A 66 -11.71 11.86 -5.22
C ALA A 66 -10.74 12.96 -4.77
N VAL A 67 -9.74 12.62 -3.96
CA VAL A 67 -8.71 13.56 -3.48
C VAL A 67 -7.35 13.16 -4.02
N GLY A 68 -6.60 14.06 -4.66
CA GLY A 68 -5.25 13.73 -5.10
C GLY A 68 -4.39 14.90 -5.57
N HIS A 69 -3.18 14.57 -6.01
CA HIS A 69 -2.12 15.54 -6.31
C HIS A 69 -2.14 16.11 -7.72
N LEU A 70 -2.67 15.34 -8.68
CA LEU A 70 -2.61 15.71 -10.09
C LEU A 70 -3.38 17.00 -10.35
N THR A 71 -2.93 17.74 -11.36
CA THR A 71 -3.70 18.90 -11.87
C THR A 71 -5.00 18.42 -12.49
N PHE A 72 -5.95 19.35 -12.66
CA PHE A 72 -7.23 19.02 -13.25
C PHE A 72 -7.08 18.48 -14.67
N GLU A 73 -6.20 19.04 -15.50
CA GLU A 73 -6.01 18.64 -16.90
C GLU A 73 -5.56 17.19 -17.03
N LEU A 74 -4.51 16.82 -16.26
CA LEU A 74 -3.98 15.45 -16.28
C LEU A 74 -5.01 14.47 -15.71
N ARG A 75 -5.68 14.83 -14.60
CA ARG A 75 -6.75 14.00 -14.04
C ARG A 75 -7.89 13.83 -15.03
N ASN A 76 -8.31 14.91 -15.69
CA ASN A 76 -9.41 14.88 -16.64
C ASN A 76 -9.08 13.97 -17.83
N LYS A 77 -7.88 14.07 -18.39
CA LYS A 77 -7.43 13.20 -19.49
C LYS A 77 -7.31 11.74 -19.05
N GLY A 78 -6.71 11.49 -17.87
CA GLY A 78 -6.55 10.15 -17.30
C GLY A 78 -7.86 9.47 -16.98
N MET A 79 -8.73 10.13 -16.23
CA MET A 79 -10.05 9.60 -15.88
C MET A 79 -10.93 9.41 -17.11
N SER A 80 -10.88 10.34 -18.08
CA SER A 80 -11.63 10.15 -19.33
C SER A 80 -11.16 8.95 -20.14
N TYR A 81 -9.86 8.68 -20.15
CA TYR A 81 -9.31 7.49 -20.80
C TYR A 81 -9.66 6.20 -20.04
N LEU A 82 -9.47 6.19 -18.71
CA LEU A 82 -9.75 5.05 -17.83
C LEU A 82 -11.20 4.58 -17.92
N THR A 83 -12.12 5.56 -17.84
CA THR A 83 -13.57 5.32 -17.82
C THR A 83 -14.18 5.31 -19.22
N SER A 84 -13.44 5.73 -20.25
CA SER A 84 -13.97 6.01 -21.59
C SER A 84 -15.15 7.00 -21.59
N ARG A 85 -15.18 7.94 -20.64
CA ARG A 85 -16.26 8.95 -20.45
C ARG A 85 -15.70 10.36 -20.26
N LYS A 86 -16.33 11.36 -20.86
CA LYS A 86 -15.91 12.77 -20.71
C LYS A 86 -16.42 13.41 -19.40
N ASP A 87 -17.51 12.88 -18.88
CA ASP A 87 -18.29 13.33 -17.72
C ASP A 87 -17.99 12.50 -16.45
N TRP A 88 -16.77 11.97 -16.34
CA TRP A 88 -16.37 11.14 -15.19
C TRP A 88 -16.47 11.87 -13.84
N SER A 89 -16.48 13.21 -13.83
CA SER A 89 -16.64 14.00 -12.60
C SER A 89 -17.97 13.72 -11.90
N ASP A 90 -18.99 13.33 -12.66
CA ASP A 90 -20.35 13.14 -12.16
C ASP A 90 -20.48 11.81 -11.41
N LEU A 91 -19.46 10.95 -11.49
CA LEU A 91 -19.32 9.73 -10.69
C LEU A 91 -18.91 10.01 -9.23
N PHE A 92 -18.61 11.27 -8.89
CA PHE A 92 -18.16 11.67 -7.58
C PHE A 92 -18.99 12.85 -7.08
N ASP A 93 -19.35 12.84 -5.80
CA ASP A 93 -20.02 13.98 -5.18
C ASP A 93 -19.11 15.22 -5.14
N CYS A 94 -17.79 15.01 -5.07
CA CYS A 94 -16.78 16.07 -5.21
C CYS A 94 -15.44 15.51 -5.66
N VAL A 95 -14.78 16.31 -6.50
CA VAL A 95 -13.42 16.08 -6.97
C VAL A 95 -12.51 17.18 -6.42
N ILE A 96 -11.49 16.78 -5.67
CA ILE A 96 -10.44 17.65 -5.14
C ILE A 96 -9.11 17.32 -5.83
N VAL A 97 -8.55 18.31 -6.50
CA VAL A 97 -7.26 18.23 -7.19
C VAL A 97 -6.21 19.08 -6.49
N CYS A 98 -4.93 18.80 -6.77
CA CYS A 98 -3.80 19.48 -6.13
C CYS A 98 -3.93 19.59 -4.59
N ALA A 99 -4.38 18.52 -3.92
CA ALA A 99 -4.59 18.52 -2.46
C ALA A 99 -3.29 18.78 -1.66
N ARG A 100 -2.12 18.53 -2.27
CA ARG A 100 -0.79 18.69 -1.65
C ARG A 100 -0.64 17.86 -0.36
N LYS A 101 -1.04 16.58 -0.37
CA LYS A 101 -0.71 15.67 0.74
C LYS A 101 0.83 15.57 0.94
N PRO A 102 1.33 15.44 2.17
CA PRO A 102 0.60 15.36 3.42
C PRO A 102 0.15 16.72 3.97
N ASP A 103 0.54 17.85 3.38
CA ASP A 103 0.15 19.20 3.87
C ASP A 103 -1.37 19.37 3.94
N PHE A 104 -2.14 18.70 3.07
CA PHE A 104 -3.61 18.66 3.16
C PHE A 104 -4.12 18.35 4.57
N TYR A 105 -3.46 17.43 5.28
CA TYR A 105 -3.89 16.98 6.61
C TYR A 105 -3.43 17.89 7.74
N ARG A 106 -2.55 18.86 7.47
CA ARG A 106 -1.96 19.73 8.51
C ARG A 106 -2.14 21.22 8.22
N SER A 107 -2.54 21.57 7.01
CA SER A 107 -2.73 22.94 6.58
C SER A 107 -4.11 23.48 6.97
N HIS A 108 -4.28 24.79 6.89
CA HIS A 108 -5.55 25.50 7.03
C HIS A 108 -5.92 26.21 5.72
N ARG A 109 -5.44 25.67 4.60
CA ARG A 109 -5.62 26.31 3.31
C ARG A 109 -7.07 26.10 2.83
N PRO A 110 -7.81 27.15 2.41
CA PRO A 110 -9.18 26.97 1.95
C PRO A 110 -9.25 26.32 0.56
N PHE A 111 -10.38 25.69 0.26
CA PHE A 111 -10.72 25.17 -1.07
C PHE A 111 -10.97 26.32 -2.06
N ARG A 112 -10.72 26.06 -3.35
CA ARG A 112 -11.06 26.97 -4.46
C ARG A 112 -11.75 26.22 -5.59
N ARG A 113 -12.74 26.83 -6.24
CA ARG A 113 -13.37 26.31 -7.47
C ARG A 113 -12.43 26.51 -8.66
N ILE A 114 -12.29 25.51 -9.52
CA ILE A 114 -11.42 25.58 -10.71
C ILE A 114 -12.16 26.14 -11.92
N LYS A 115 -13.36 25.62 -12.22
CA LYS A 115 -14.12 25.99 -13.43
C LYS A 115 -14.56 27.46 -13.41
N LYS A 116 -14.96 27.95 -12.23
CA LYS A 116 -15.38 29.33 -11.96
C LYS A 116 -14.59 29.87 -10.77
N PRO A 117 -13.34 30.31 -10.98
CA PRO A 117 -12.49 30.75 -9.87
C PRO A 117 -13.08 32.02 -9.25
N THR A 118 -13.39 31.93 -7.96
CA THR A 118 -13.86 33.05 -7.14
C THR A 118 -12.91 33.25 -5.96
N TRP A 119 -12.85 34.47 -5.45
CA TRP A 119 -12.16 34.76 -4.17
C TRP A 119 -13.00 34.38 -2.94
N SER A 120 -14.27 34.04 -3.14
CA SER A 120 -15.19 33.57 -2.11
C SER A 120 -14.75 32.23 -1.53
N VAL A 121 -15.00 32.04 -0.23
CA VAL A 121 -14.79 30.76 0.46
C VAL A 121 -15.75 29.72 -0.10
N VAL A 122 -15.28 28.48 -0.19
CA VAL A 122 -16.14 27.33 -0.49
C VAL A 122 -16.80 26.87 0.82
N ASP A 123 -18.10 27.05 0.89
CA ASP A 123 -18.97 26.73 2.03
C ASP A 123 -19.76 25.42 1.84
N LYS A 124 -19.82 24.90 0.61
CA LYS A 124 -20.39 23.59 0.26
C LYS A 124 -19.74 23.00 -0.98
N PHE A 125 -19.73 21.67 -1.05
CA PHE A 125 -19.37 20.94 -2.26
C PHE A 125 -20.59 20.71 -3.14
N GLU A 126 -20.50 21.07 -4.41
CA GLU A 126 -21.56 20.93 -5.42
C GLU A 126 -21.21 19.79 -6.39
N PRO A 127 -22.16 18.89 -6.73
CA PRO A 127 -21.94 17.85 -7.73
C PRO A 127 -21.48 18.42 -9.08
N GLY A 128 -20.54 17.75 -9.74
CA GLY A 128 -19.98 18.18 -11.02
C GLY A 128 -18.98 19.35 -10.95
N GLU A 129 -18.82 19.98 -9.79
CA GLU A 129 -17.79 21.00 -9.55
C GLU A 129 -16.46 20.38 -9.12
N VAL A 130 -15.37 21.07 -9.46
CA VAL A 130 -14.00 20.62 -9.18
C VAL A 130 -13.30 21.65 -8.32
N TYR A 131 -12.70 21.17 -7.24
CA TYR A 131 -12.08 21.97 -6.21
C TYR A 131 -10.56 21.75 -6.19
N GLN A 132 -9.83 22.77 -5.75
CA GLN A 132 -8.38 22.75 -5.63
C GLN A 132 -7.94 23.00 -4.19
N GLY A 133 -6.91 22.27 -3.76
CA GLY A 133 -6.25 22.50 -2.47
C GLY A 133 -7.14 22.08 -1.31
N GLY A 134 -7.42 23.03 -0.41
CA GLY A 134 -8.17 22.75 0.81
C GLY A 134 -7.34 22.11 1.91
N ASN A 135 -8.05 21.66 2.93
CA ASN A 135 -7.50 20.95 4.08
C ASN A 135 -8.51 19.94 4.64
N LEU A 136 -8.00 19.01 5.45
CA LEU A 136 -8.80 17.94 6.04
C LEU A 136 -9.88 18.46 7.00
N ALA A 137 -9.59 19.49 7.79
CA ALA A 137 -10.56 20.03 8.76
C ALA A 137 -11.80 20.62 8.06
N ASP A 138 -11.58 21.44 7.03
CA ASP A 138 -12.66 21.95 6.18
C ASP A 138 -13.35 20.83 5.43
N PHE A 139 -12.61 19.84 4.92
CA PHE A 139 -13.21 18.70 4.24
C PHE A 139 -14.19 17.95 5.16
N SER A 140 -13.76 17.59 6.36
CA SER A 140 -14.60 16.90 7.35
C SER A 140 -15.79 17.76 7.76
N ARG A 141 -15.61 19.08 7.94
CA ARG A 141 -16.70 20.03 8.25
C ARG A 141 -17.73 20.11 7.12
N LEU A 142 -17.29 20.22 5.87
CA LEU A 142 -18.15 20.40 4.69
C LEU A 142 -18.89 19.11 4.31
N THR A 143 -18.31 17.95 4.60
CA THR A 143 -18.88 16.63 4.25
C THR A 143 -19.63 15.99 5.42
N GLY A 144 -19.36 16.38 6.66
CA GLY A 144 -19.85 15.71 7.86
C GLY A 144 -19.20 14.34 8.10
N TRP A 145 -18.18 13.99 7.33
CA TRP A 145 -17.51 12.69 7.40
C TRP A 145 -16.61 12.59 8.63
N CYS A 146 -16.90 11.64 9.51
CA CYS A 146 -16.17 11.45 10.75
C CYS A 146 -16.04 9.97 11.14
N GLY A 147 -14.90 9.65 11.77
CA GLY A 147 -14.66 8.35 12.39
C GLY A 147 -14.67 7.18 11.42
N GLN A 148 -15.12 6.04 11.92
CA GLN A 148 -15.02 4.74 11.24
C GLN A 148 -16.09 4.53 10.14
N LYS A 149 -16.91 5.54 9.85
CA LYS A 149 -17.90 5.50 8.76
C LYS A 149 -17.30 5.78 7.38
N VAL A 150 -16.01 6.15 7.34
CA VAL A 150 -15.29 6.49 6.12
C VAL A 150 -14.20 5.46 5.91
N ILE A 151 -14.09 4.95 4.68
CA ILE A 151 -12.92 4.19 4.22
C ILE A 151 -12.16 5.01 3.17
N TYR A 152 -10.86 5.19 3.38
CA TYR A 152 -9.99 5.89 2.45
C TYR A 152 -9.03 4.90 1.78
N PHE A 153 -9.05 4.86 0.45
CA PHE A 153 -8.13 4.06 -0.35
C PHE A 153 -6.96 4.91 -0.85
N GLY A 154 -5.75 4.39 -0.69
CA GLY A 154 -4.52 5.03 -1.18
C GLY A 154 -3.43 4.00 -1.47
N ASP A 155 -2.51 4.37 -2.36
CA ASP A 155 -1.37 3.55 -2.76
C ASP A 155 -0.10 3.85 -1.95
N HIS A 156 0.00 5.05 -1.40
CA HIS A 156 1.20 5.47 -0.66
C HIS A 156 0.96 5.62 0.84
N ILE A 157 1.32 4.58 1.62
CA ILE A 157 1.08 4.50 3.08
C ILE A 157 1.39 5.81 3.82
N PHE A 158 2.55 6.43 3.60
CA PHE A 158 2.98 7.59 4.39
C PHE A 158 2.25 8.90 4.07
N SER A 159 1.90 9.14 2.80
CA SER A 159 1.22 10.37 2.38
C SER A 159 -0.28 10.21 2.37
N ASP A 160 -0.79 8.98 2.40
CA ASP A 160 -2.20 8.72 2.13
C ASP A 160 -2.90 8.11 3.34
N LEU A 161 -2.27 7.22 4.10
CA LEU A 161 -3.00 6.40 5.08
C LEU A 161 -2.76 6.82 6.54
N ILE A 162 -1.55 7.29 6.87
CA ILE A 162 -1.17 7.61 8.25
C ILE A 162 -2.03 8.73 8.84
N ASP A 163 -2.08 9.89 8.19
CA ASP A 163 -2.77 11.06 8.73
C ASP A 163 -4.30 10.85 8.79
N PRO A 164 -5.00 10.28 7.78
CA PRO A 164 -6.43 9.98 7.91
C PRO A 164 -6.77 9.00 9.03
N SER A 165 -5.97 7.95 9.19
CA SER A 165 -6.16 6.94 10.25
C SER A 165 -5.97 7.57 11.64
N ILE A 166 -4.89 8.31 11.86
CA ILE A 166 -4.57 8.89 13.17
C ILE A 166 -5.47 10.08 13.52
N GLN A 167 -5.68 11.01 12.59
CA GLN A 167 -6.34 12.28 12.89
C GLN A 167 -7.86 12.22 12.82
N GLN A 168 -8.43 11.40 11.93
CA GLN A 168 -9.88 11.34 11.72
C GLN A 168 -10.50 10.00 12.12
N GLY A 169 -9.68 9.00 12.47
CA GLY A 169 -10.15 7.65 12.79
C GLY A 169 -10.82 6.96 11.61
N TRP A 170 -10.50 7.37 10.38
CA TRP A 170 -11.00 6.73 9.16
C TRP A 170 -10.43 5.33 9.01
N ARG A 171 -11.23 4.44 8.43
CA ARG A 171 -10.73 3.15 7.94
C ARG A 171 -9.87 3.38 6.71
N THR A 172 -8.88 2.54 6.51
CA THR A 172 -7.90 2.72 5.42
C THR A 172 -7.70 1.43 4.63
N GLY A 173 -7.75 1.57 3.30
CA GLY A 173 -7.42 0.52 2.34
C GLY A 173 -6.13 0.85 1.60
N CYS A 174 -5.16 -0.06 1.60
CA CYS A 174 -3.89 0.14 0.88
C CYS A 174 -3.86 -0.64 -0.44
N ILE A 175 -3.58 0.04 -1.55
CA ILE A 175 -3.37 -0.59 -2.87
C ILE A 175 -1.87 -0.74 -3.10
N ILE A 176 -1.38 -1.98 -3.18
CA ILE A 176 0.05 -2.30 -3.30
C ILE A 176 0.26 -3.14 -4.57
N HIS A 177 0.65 -2.49 -5.66
CA HIS A 177 0.78 -3.14 -6.96
C HIS A 177 1.77 -4.31 -6.96
N GLU A 178 2.85 -4.21 -6.19
CA GLU A 178 3.87 -5.26 -6.05
C GLU A 178 3.35 -6.54 -5.40
N LEU A 179 2.21 -6.47 -4.69
CA LEU A 179 1.63 -7.61 -3.99
C LEU A 179 1.26 -8.75 -4.95
N ALA A 180 0.75 -8.44 -6.15
CA ALA A 180 0.34 -9.46 -7.11
C ALA A 180 1.53 -10.36 -7.50
N LYS A 181 2.66 -9.73 -7.86
CA LYS A 181 3.90 -10.43 -8.24
C LYS A 181 4.51 -11.21 -7.06
N GLU A 182 4.39 -10.69 -5.84
CA GLU A 182 4.82 -11.39 -4.62
C GLU A 182 4.00 -12.66 -4.38
N ILE A 183 2.67 -12.58 -4.51
CA ILE A 183 1.77 -13.74 -4.38
C ILE A 183 2.09 -14.77 -5.47
N GLU A 184 2.23 -14.34 -6.73
CA GLU A 184 2.55 -15.21 -7.85
C GLU A 184 3.87 -15.98 -7.62
N THR A 185 4.95 -15.25 -7.29
CA THR A 185 6.26 -15.86 -6.97
C THR A 185 6.14 -16.90 -5.86
N ARG A 186 5.40 -16.59 -4.79
CA ARG A 186 5.20 -17.49 -3.65
C ARG A 186 4.34 -18.70 -3.97
N SER A 187 3.44 -18.59 -4.95
CA SER A 187 2.56 -19.66 -5.39
C SER A 187 3.29 -20.72 -6.24
N THR A 188 4.45 -20.39 -6.81
CA THR A 188 5.23 -21.31 -7.63
C THR A 188 5.67 -22.54 -6.85
N SER A 189 5.64 -23.71 -7.51
CA SER A 189 6.08 -24.97 -6.91
C SER A 189 7.53 -24.89 -6.43
N SER A 190 8.44 -24.32 -7.22
CA SER A 190 9.85 -24.18 -6.85
C SER A 190 10.01 -23.43 -5.52
N TYR A 191 9.41 -22.25 -5.40
CA TYR A 191 9.48 -21.46 -4.17
C TYR A 191 8.94 -22.23 -2.95
N ARG A 192 7.79 -22.90 -3.11
CA ARG A 192 7.18 -23.69 -2.04
C ARG A 192 8.05 -24.86 -1.59
N HIS A 193 8.68 -25.57 -2.53
CA HIS A 193 9.58 -26.68 -2.21
C HIS A 193 10.84 -26.16 -1.49
N THR A 194 11.47 -25.12 -2.01
CA THR A 194 12.64 -24.49 -1.38
C THR A 194 12.32 -23.96 0.03
N LEU A 195 11.15 -23.34 0.22
CA LEU A 195 10.71 -22.88 1.55
C LEU A 195 10.42 -24.04 2.50
N SER A 196 9.77 -25.10 2.03
CA SER A 196 9.52 -26.30 2.82
C SER A 196 10.83 -26.96 3.26
N TRP A 197 11.81 -27.02 2.35
CA TRP A 197 13.15 -27.51 2.66
C TRP A 197 13.82 -26.66 3.74
N LEU A 198 13.81 -25.33 3.60
CA LEU A 198 14.35 -24.43 4.61
C LEU A 198 13.74 -24.69 6.00
N ILE A 199 12.41 -24.80 6.08
CA ILE A 199 11.70 -25.03 7.35
C ILE A 199 12.09 -26.38 7.95
N ARG A 200 12.21 -27.43 7.13
CA ARG A 200 12.64 -28.76 7.60
C ARG A 200 14.09 -28.74 8.08
N LEU A 201 14.98 -28.11 7.32
CA LEU A 201 16.39 -27.95 7.65
C LEU A 201 16.58 -27.19 8.97
N GLU A 202 15.82 -26.12 9.21
CA GLU A 202 15.87 -25.37 10.47
C GLU A 202 15.39 -26.21 11.66
N ARG A 203 14.41 -27.10 11.47
CA ARG A 203 13.98 -28.04 12.52
C ARG A 203 15.08 -29.05 12.85
N LEU A 204 15.67 -29.68 11.83
CA LEU A 204 16.77 -30.64 12.02
C LEU A 204 17.98 -29.99 12.69
N LEU A 205 18.33 -28.75 12.28
CA LEU A 205 19.37 -27.96 12.93
C LEU A 205 19.08 -27.70 14.41
N ASN A 206 17.84 -27.30 14.75
CA ASN A 206 17.44 -27.05 16.13
C ASN A 206 17.51 -28.34 16.98
N GLU A 207 17.06 -29.47 16.44
CA GLU A 207 17.13 -30.78 17.11
C GLU A 207 18.60 -31.20 17.32
N ALA A 208 19.42 -31.18 16.26
CA ALA A 208 20.82 -31.58 16.33
C ALA A 208 21.63 -30.71 17.31
N GLN A 209 21.42 -29.39 17.29
CA GLN A 209 22.15 -28.48 18.18
C GLN A 209 21.64 -28.48 19.63
N SER A 210 20.47 -29.05 19.90
CA SER A 210 19.94 -29.16 21.27
C SER A 210 20.62 -30.26 22.10
N GLN A 211 21.33 -31.18 21.45
CA GLN A 211 22.09 -32.22 22.12
C GLN A 211 23.17 -31.62 23.03
N ARG A 212 23.29 -32.14 24.26
CA ARG A 212 24.32 -31.71 25.21
C ARG A 212 25.70 -31.91 24.59
N GLN A 213 26.58 -30.94 24.80
CA GLN A 213 27.90 -30.91 24.19
C GLN A 213 28.74 -32.15 24.55
N GLU A 214 28.55 -32.69 25.75
CA GLU A 214 29.20 -33.92 26.25
C GLU A 214 28.86 -35.19 25.43
N TYR A 215 27.72 -35.20 24.74
CA TYR A 215 27.26 -36.32 23.93
C TYR A 215 27.39 -36.08 22.42
N ARG A 216 28.02 -34.97 22.00
CA ARG A 216 28.21 -34.67 20.59
C ARG A 216 29.44 -35.39 20.03
N THR A 217 29.25 -36.05 18.90
CA THR A 217 30.34 -36.63 18.12
C THR A 217 30.90 -35.59 17.14
N PRO A 218 32.18 -35.68 16.75
CA PRO A 218 32.76 -34.82 15.71
C PRO A 218 31.99 -34.86 14.38
N ASP A 219 31.42 -36.02 14.03
CA ASP A 219 30.60 -36.19 12.84
C ASP A 219 29.31 -35.36 12.89
N LEU A 220 28.67 -35.30 14.06
CA LEU A 220 27.48 -34.48 14.26
C LEU A 220 27.81 -32.99 14.14
N ASP A 221 28.93 -32.53 14.71
CA ASP A 221 29.33 -31.13 14.58
C ASP A 221 29.66 -30.76 13.12
N ASN A 222 30.30 -31.66 12.36
CA ASN A 222 30.52 -31.47 10.92
C ASN A 222 29.19 -31.38 10.15
N LEU A 223 28.24 -32.27 10.44
CA LEU A 223 26.91 -32.25 9.82
C LEU A 223 26.14 -30.94 10.13
N ILE A 224 26.24 -30.44 11.37
CA ILE A 224 25.63 -29.16 11.76
C ILE A 224 26.21 -28.00 10.93
N GLU A 225 27.53 -27.96 10.72
CA GLU A 225 28.16 -26.94 9.87
C GLU A 225 27.72 -27.06 8.41
N GLN A 226 27.66 -28.26 7.85
CA GLN A 226 27.14 -28.47 6.49
C GLN A 226 25.70 -27.99 6.33
N TRP A 227 24.84 -28.27 7.32
CA TRP A 227 23.46 -27.79 7.33
C TRP A 227 23.34 -26.28 7.52
N ARG A 228 24.24 -25.66 8.28
CA ARG A 228 24.31 -24.18 8.38
C ARG A 228 24.64 -23.55 7.04
N ASP A 229 25.54 -24.16 6.29
CA ASP A 229 25.95 -23.69 4.96
C ASP A 229 24.84 -23.85 3.93
N GLU A 230 24.20 -25.01 3.92
CA GLU A 230 23.01 -25.27 3.11
C GLU A 230 21.90 -24.27 3.45
N ARG A 231 21.66 -24.01 4.74
CA ARG A 231 20.69 -23.02 5.18
C ARG A 231 21.03 -21.62 4.66
N ARG A 232 22.30 -21.21 4.66
CA ARG A 232 22.72 -19.92 4.10
C ARG A 232 22.40 -19.83 2.61
N ARG A 233 22.67 -20.90 1.85
CA ARG A 233 22.40 -21.00 0.40
C ARG A 233 20.91 -20.92 0.10
N VAL A 234 20.10 -21.76 0.75
CA VAL A 234 18.63 -21.82 0.56
C VAL A 234 17.98 -20.49 0.94
N ARG A 235 18.44 -19.84 2.02
CA ARG A 235 17.94 -18.50 2.40
C ARG A 235 18.23 -17.43 1.35
N LEU A 236 19.39 -17.50 0.70
CA LEU A 236 19.75 -16.55 -0.36
C LEU A 236 18.89 -16.80 -1.60
N GLU A 237 18.69 -18.06 -1.99
CA GLU A 237 17.82 -18.46 -3.11
C GLU A 237 16.40 -17.92 -2.92
N LEU A 238 15.79 -18.17 -1.75
CA LEU A 238 14.44 -17.66 -1.42
C LEU A 238 14.34 -16.14 -1.38
N LYS A 239 15.46 -15.43 -1.23
CA LYS A 239 15.50 -13.96 -1.27
C LYS A 239 15.57 -13.45 -2.71
N THR A 240 16.43 -14.03 -3.53
CA THR A 240 16.78 -13.48 -4.86
C THR A 240 15.72 -13.74 -5.93
N VAL A 241 14.82 -14.69 -5.72
CA VAL A 241 13.64 -14.96 -6.58
C VAL A 241 12.71 -13.77 -6.73
N PHE A 242 12.67 -12.84 -5.77
CA PHE A 242 11.88 -11.62 -5.87
C PHE A 242 12.65 -10.53 -6.64
N ASN A 243 13.54 -9.84 -5.94
CA ASN A 243 14.48 -8.88 -6.49
C ASN A 243 15.90 -9.30 -6.09
N LYS A 244 16.81 -9.36 -7.07
CA LYS A 244 18.19 -9.83 -6.83
C LYS A 244 18.94 -8.99 -5.79
N SER A 245 18.68 -7.69 -5.75
CA SER A 245 19.37 -6.75 -4.86
C SER A 245 18.65 -6.60 -3.52
N PHE A 246 17.33 -6.42 -3.55
CA PHE A 246 16.54 -6.01 -2.37
C PHE A 246 15.70 -7.15 -1.77
N GLY A 247 15.40 -8.20 -2.53
CA GLY A 247 14.50 -9.27 -2.12
C GLY A 247 13.03 -8.86 -2.15
N SER A 248 12.24 -9.46 -1.25
CA SER A 248 10.80 -9.17 -1.10
C SER A 248 10.58 -7.79 -0.46
N VAL A 249 9.53 -7.11 -0.93
CA VAL A 249 9.03 -5.83 -0.37
C VAL A 249 8.51 -6.04 1.05
N PHE A 250 7.95 -7.22 1.35
CA PHE A 250 7.28 -7.49 2.62
C PHE A 250 8.16 -8.20 3.65
N ARG A 251 9.20 -8.93 3.21
CA ARG A 251 9.96 -9.80 4.10
C ARG A 251 11.44 -9.88 3.76
N THR A 252 12.27 -9.76 4.79
CA THR A 252 13.69 -10.11 4.74
C THR A 252 13.94 -11.31 5.64
N TYR A 253 14.16 -12.47 5.02
CA TYR A 253 14.27 -13.76 5.70
C TYR A 253 13.04 -14.05 6.60
N HIS A 254 13.20 -14.06 7.92
CA HIS A 254 12.11 -14.31 8.87
C HIS A 254 11.41 -13.02 9.33
N ASN A 255 11.98 -11.84 9.06
CA ASN A 255 11.45 -10.58 9.58
C ASN A 255 10.59 -9.85 8.56
N PRO A 256 9.43 -9.30 8.97
CA PRO A 256 8.70 -8.35 8.15
C PRO A 256 9.55 -7.09 7.93
N THR A 257 9.49 -6.52 6.74
CA THR A 257 10.18 -5.26 6.44
C THR A 257 9.54 -4.09 7.18
N PHE A 258 10.24 -2.95 7.21
CA PHE A 258 9.67 -1.70 7.69
C PHE A 258 8.35 -1.37 6.97
N PHE A 259 8.31 -1.56 5.65
CA PHE A 259 7.12 -1.37 4.84
C PHE A 259 5.96 -2.27 5.27
N ALA A 260 6.18 -3.57 5.43
CA ALA A 260 5.16 -4.50 5.93
C ALA A 260 4.63 -4.13 7.32
N ASN A 261 5.52 -3.69 8.23
CA ASN A 261 5.12 -3.23 9.55
C ASN A 261 4.27 -1.95 9.50
N LYS A 262 4.52 -1.06 8.53
CA LYS A 262 3.70 0.15 8.33
C LYS A 262 2.33 -0.19 7.77
N ILE A 263 2.22 -1.12 6.82
CA ILE A 263 0.93 -1.63 6.33
C ILE A 263 0.13 -2.19 7.49
N ARG A 264 0.71 -3.12 8.26
CA ARG A 264 0.04 -3.75 9.41
C ARG A 264 -0.48 -2.74 10.43
N LYS A 265 0.15 -1.57 10.55
CA LYS A 265 -0.25 -0.53 11.51
C LYS A 265 -1.31 0.43 10.96
N PHE A 266 -1.27 0.74 9.66
CA PHE A 266 -2.00 1.88 9.09
C PHE A 266 -2.98 1.53 7.97
N ALA A 267 -3.08 0.26 7.59
CA ALA A 267 -4.06 -0.23 6.63
C ALA A 267 -4.94 -1.28 7.31
N ASP A 268 -6.24 -1.02 7.41
CA ASP A 268 -7.20 -2.03 7.88
C ASP A 268 -7.32 -3.18 6.87
N ILE A 269 -7.29 -2.86 5.58
CA ILE A 269 -7.24 -3.83 4.47
C ILE A 269 -6.16 -3.43 3.47
N TYR A 270 -5.57 -4.41 2.78
CA TYR A 270 -4.67 -4.14 1.67
C TYR A 270 -4.86 -5.15 0.54
N MET A 271 -4.65 -4.71 -0.69
CA MET A 271 -4.90 -5.49 -1.90
C MET A 271 -3.95 -5.05 -3.03
N SER A 272 -3.84 -5.82 -4.11
CA SER A 272 -3.01 -5.42 -5.25
C SER A 272 -3.74 -4.49 -6.20
N ASN A 273 -5.07 -4.60 -6.27
CA ASN A 273 -5.92 -3.78 -7.13
C ASN A 273 -7.31 -3.62 -6.48
N VAL A 274 -7.98 -2.49 -6.70
CA VAL A 274 -9.36 -2.25 -6.24
C VAL A 274 -10.32 -3.34 -6.73
N VAL A 275 -10.08 -3.88 -7.92
CA VAL A 275 -10.85 -4.97 -8.54
C VAL A 275 -10.85 -6.25 -7.68
N ASN A 276 -9.94 -6.40 -6.70
CA ASN A 276 -9.99 -7.50 -5.75
C ASN A 276 -11.26 -7.52 -4.87
N LEU A 277 -12.02 -6.42 -4.84
CA LEU A 277 -13.29 -6.32 -4.14
C LEU A 277 -14.51 -6.74 -4.99
N ASP A 278 -14.32 -7.16 -6.26
CA ASP A 278 -15.41 -7.30 -7.26
C ASP A 278 -16.51 -8.27 -6.80
N HIS A 279 -16.12 -9.28 -6.02
CA HIS A 279 -16.97 -10.39 -5.60
C HIS A 279 -17.31 -10.34 -4.11
N ILE A 280 -17.00 -9.22 -3.44
CA ILE A 280 -17.28 -9.03 -2.03
C ILE A 280 -18.59 -8.26 -1.89
N PRO A 281 -19.62 -8.82 -1.22
CA PRO A 281 -20.86 -8.11 -0.93
C PRO A 281 -20.62 -6.83 -0.11
N LEU A 282 -21.48 -5.82 -0.27
CA LEU A 282 -21.36 -4.54 0.45
C LEU A 282 -21.60 -4.67 1.97
N ASP A 283 -22.34 -5.70 2.39
CA ASP A 283 -22.61 -6.03 3.80
C ASP A 283 -21.56 -7.00 4.39
N TYR A 284 -20.49 -7.31 3.64
CA TYR A 284 -19.44 -8.20 4.10
C TYR A 284 -18.63 -7.59 5.25
N VAL A 285 -18.47 -8.37 6.32
CA VAL A 285 -17.67 -7.98 7.49
C VAL A 285 -16.32 -8.70 7.45
N PHE A 286 -15.24 -7.93 7.38
CA PHE A 286 -13.88 -8.46 7.44
C PHE A 286 -13.48 -8.78 8.88
N TYR A 287 -13.19 -10.05 9.15
CA TYR A 287 -12.61 -10.49 10.43
C TYR A 287 -11.10 -10.73 10.26
N PRO A 288 -10.23 -9.96 10.95
CA PRO A 288 -8.80 -10.17 10.86
C PRO A 288 -8.39 -11.44 11.61
N ASN A 289 -7.41 -12.16 11.06
CA ASN A 289 -6.80 -13.28 11.76
C ASN A 289 -6.07 -12.80 13.02
N ARG A 290 -6.27 -13.50 14.14
CA ARG A 290 -5.58 -13.21 15.40
C ARG A 290 -4.07 -13.39 15.21
N THR A 291 -3.29 -12.36 15.58
CA THR A 291 -1.83 -12.45 15.58
C THR A 291 -1.36 -12.90 16.95
N TYR A 292 -0.88 -14.14 17.05
CA TYR A 292 -0.39 -14.70 18.30
C TYR A 292 1.03 -14.23 18.64
N LEU A 293 1.25 -13.93 19.92
CA LEU A 293 2.56 -13.69 20.49
C LEU A 293 3.34 -15.01 20.62
N PRO A 294 4.68 -14.99 20.69
CA PRO A 294 5.47 -16.22 20.76
C PRO A 294 5.10 -17.19 21.90
N HIS A 295 4.60 -16.68 23.04
CA HIS A 295 4.16 -17.49 24.18
C HIS A 295 2.72 -18.01 24.04
N GLU A 296 1.93 -17.49 23.11
CA GLU A 296 0.53 -17.89 22.80
C GLU A 296 0.47 -18.87 21.63
N ARG A 297 1.53 -19.63 21.34
CA ARG A 297 1.54 -20.53 20.16
C ARG A 297 1.17 -21.96 20.50
N LEU A 298 1.46 -22.41 21.72
CA LEU A 298 1.38 -23.84 22.07
C LEU A 298 -0.06 -24.31 22.23
N VAL A 299 -0.88 -23.56 22.98
CA VAL A 299 -2.29 -23.92 23.24
C VAL A 299 -3.12 -23.78 21.95
N GLU A 300 -2.75 -22.83 21.12
CA GLU A 300 -3.49 -22.37 19.96
C GLU A 300 -3.24 -23.27 18.75
N THR A 301 -2.01 -23.77 18.60
CA THR A 301 -1.73 -24.83 17.61
C THR A 301 -2.58 -26.08 17.91
N LEU A 302 -2.84 -26.38 19.18
CA LEU A 302 -3.69 -27.51 19.58
C LEU A 302 -5.18 -27.22 19.35
N ILE A 303 -5.64 -25.99 19.58
CA ILE A 303 -7.01 -25.56 19.24
C ILE A 303 -7.23 -25.65 17.73
N ASP A 304 -6.33 -25.08 16.93
CA ASP A 304 -6.43 -25.05 15.46
C ASP A 304 -6.33 -26.44 14.82
N THR A 305 -5.62 -27.38 15.46
CA THR A 305 -5.52 -28.78 15.00
C THR A 305 -6.56 -29.72 15.61
N GLY A 306 -7.44 -29.21 16.49
CA GLY A 306 -8.47 -30.01 17.17
C GLY A 306 -7.92 -31.00 18.21
N LYS A 307 -6.71 -30.76 18.73
CA LYS A 307 -5.95 -31.66 19.63
C LYS A 307 -5.93 -31.20 21.09
N LEU A 308 -7.01 -30.57 21.55
CA LEU A 308 -7.14 -30.04 22.92
C LEU A 308 -6.91 -31.10 24.03
N GLY A 309 -7.14 -32.39 23.76
CA GLY A 309 -6.95 -33.47 24.73
C GLY A 309 -5.49 -33.75 25.12
N GLU A 310 -4.50 -33.24 24.37
CA GLU A 310 -3.07 -33.46 24.65
C GLU A 310 -2.55 -32.64 25.86
N TYR A 311 -3.38 -31.76 26.47
CA TYR A 311 -3.02 -30.93 27.63
C TYR A 311 -3.47 -31.49 29.00
N LEU A 312 -4.22 -32.59 29.06
CA LEU A 312 -4.79 -33.11 30.32
C LEU A 312 -3.77 -33.81 31.25
N HIS A 313 -2.47 -33.69 30.98
CA HIS A 313 -1.41 -34.35 31.76
C HIS A 313 -0.25 -33.39 32.11
N ILE A 314 -0.57 -32.19 32.60
CA ILE A 314 0.36 -31.37 33.38
C ILE A 314 -0.20 -31.17 34.78
#